data_AF-A0AAW9Q9G6-F1
#
_entry.id   AF-A0AAW9Q9G6-F1
#
_cell.length_a   1.000
_cell.length_b   1.000
_cell.length_c   1.000
_cell.angle_alpha   90.00
_cell.angle_beta   90.00
_cell.angle_gamma   90.00
#
_symmetry.space_group_name_H-M   'P 1'
#
loop_
_entity.id
_entity.type
_entity.pdbx_description
1 polymer ?
#
loop_
_entity_poly.entity_id
_entity_poly.type
_entity_poly.pdbx_seq_one_letter_code
_entity_poly.pdbx_strand_id
1 'polypeptide(L)'
;MTSLHASIPQRRPGWRPLAAAAALACAAALPAHAVLTPSSGPDIAGNLSDIAYGGSGNVFQVAPMLFINGLGAAGAPNSVVGGNAALSYDVTLSGGGTGLLTIDYRITNKSTTDSFNQLRFMVFANPDGEQLNFLDTVAEKWDAAVAGDPVRREVHAFPSDPFDAIGARFAVNNNLTDAAPDAACLAASGCDAVMGLQWNAAVLNPNESFVVRLALSDTGQAVSGRFLTFAGVGAVDTTLTVSGFSQVTAVPEPSTWALCLAGLAAVASLARRRSTLQRER
;
A
#
# COMPACT_ATOMS: atom_id res chain seq x y z
N MET A 1 -57.00 35.92 62.85
CA MET A 1 -57.23 35.07 64.05
C MET A 1 -57.88 33.78 63.59
N THR A 2 -57.49 32.65 64.22
CA THR A 2 -58.02 31.26 64.12
C THR A 2 -57.93 30.58 62.73
N SER A 3 -57.06 29.59 62.44
CA SER A 3 -56.66 28.31 63.08
C SER A 3 -57.50 27.09 62.62
N LEU A 4 -56.81 25.95 62.51
CA LEU A 4 -57.20 24.53 62.35
C LEU A 4 -57.19 23.96 60.92
N HIS A 5 -56.14 23.22 60.51
CA HIS A 5 -55.84 21.79 60.75
C HIS A 5 -56.93 20.81 60.32
N ALA A 6 -56.67 20.02 59.27
CA ALA A 6 -57.15 18.64 59.16
C ALA A 6 -56.30 17.81 58.19
N SER A 7 -56.11 16.57 58.60
CA SER A 7 -55.16 15.54 58.21
C SER A 7 -55.59 14.63 57.03
N ILE A 8 -54.58 13.97 56.46
CA ILE A 8 -54.52 13.03 55.32
C ILE A 8 -55.34 11.73 55.59
N PRO A 9 -55.91 11.05 54.56
CA PRO A 9 -55.30 9.78 54.12
C PRO A 9 -55.33 9.48 52.60
N GLN A 10 -54.38 8.61 52.23
CA GLN A 10 -54.03 8.07 50.91
C GLN A 10 -55.15 7.38 50.14
N ARG A 11 -55.11 7.46 48.80
CA ARG A 11 -55.38 6.35 47.86
C ARG A 11 -54.67 6.57 46.51
N ARG A 12 -53.68 5.72 46.20
CA ARG A 12 -53.28 5.34 44.82
C ARG A 12 -54.33 4.32 44.28
N PRO A 13 -54.46 3.97 42.98
CA PRO A 13 -53.46 4.07 41.90
C PRO A 13 -54.01 4.52 40.52
N GLY A 14 -53.11 4.96 39.66
CA GLY A 14 -53.40 5.16 38.23
C GLY A 14 -52.09 5.14 37.45
N TRP A 15 -51.68 3.96 37.02
CA TRP A 15 -50.63 3.80 36.01
C TRP A 15 -51.11 4.38 34.69
N ARG A 16 -50.33 5.29 34.11
CA ARG A 16 -49.91 5.20 32.71
C ARG A 16 -48.71 6.11 32.44
N PRO A 17 -47.81 5.68 31.54
CA PRO A 17 -46.44 6.14 31.47
C PRO A 17 -46.31 7.36 30.55
N LEU A 18 -45.54 8.36 30.98
CA LEU A 18 -44.93 9.34 30.07
C LEU A 18 -43.42 9.14 30.16
N ALA A 19 -42.97 8.08 29.51
CA ALA A 19 -41.60 7.96 29.04
C ALA A 19 -41.60 8.43 27.58
N ALA A 20 -41.02 9.59 27.30
CA ALA A 20 -40.36 9.93 26.04
C ALA A 20 -40.11 11.43 26.03
N ALA A 21 -38.83 11.83 26.15
CA ALA A 21 -38.20 12.96 25.44
C ALA A 21 -36.99 13.48 26.22
N ALA A 22 -35.86 12.77 26.13
CA ALA A 22 -34.53 13.33 26.33
C ALA A 22 -33.47 12.34 25.83
N ALA A 23 -33.48 12.04 24.53
CA ALA A 23 -32.39 11.32 23.87
C ALA A 23 -32.29 11.80 22.42
N LEU A 24 -32.08 13.10 22.23
CA LEU A 24 -31.84 13.68 20.91
C LEU A 24 -30.80 14.81 21.01
N ALA A 25 -29.59 14.47 21.45
CA ALA A 25 -28.41 15.34 21.35
C ALA A 25 -27.09 14.54 21.38
N CYS A 26 -27.09 13.36 20.76
CA CYS A 26 -25.87 12.66 20.37
C CYS A 26 -25.98 12.29 18.89
N ALA A 27 -26.25 13.29 18.05
CA ALA A 27 -25.66 13.29 16.72
C ALA A 27 -24.17 13.55 16.94
N ALA A 28 -23.45 12.49 17.35
CA ALA A 28 -22.01 12.49 17.26
C ALA A 28 -21.70 12.88 15.82
N ALA A 29 -20.95 13.97 15.64
CA ALA A 29 -20.15 14.11 14.44
C ALA A 29 -19.26 12.86 14.42
N LEU A 30 -19.71 11.82 13.72
CA LEU A 30 -18.83 10.73 13.36
C LEU A 30 -17.70 11.42 12.59
N PRO A 31 -16.42 11.26 12.99
CA PRO A 31 -15.35 11.74 12.15
C PRO A 31 -15.61 11.14 10.77
N ALA A 32 -15.61 11.98 9.73
CA ALA A 32 -15.52 11.47 8.37
C ALA A 32 -14.30 10.56 8.38
N HIS A 33 -14.53 9.24 8.36
CA HIS A 33 -13.43 8.30 8.44
C HIS A 33 -12.61 8.55 7.18
N ALA A 34 -11.34 8.88 7.37
CA ALA A 34 -10.39 9.01 6.28
C ALA A 34 -10.37 7.67 5.52
N VAL A 35 -10.57 7.74 4.21
CA VAL A 35 -10.87 6.61 3.34
C VAL A 35 -10.11 6.81 2.03
N LEU A 36 -9.17 5.91 1.77
CA LEU A 36 -8.59 5.72 0.46
C LEU A 36 -9.47 4.82 -0.40
N THR A 37 -9.98 5.36 -1.50
CA THR A 37 -10.89 4.65 -2.42
C THR A 37 -10.27 4.57 -3.81
N PRO A 38 -9.63 3.45 -4.19
CA PRO A 38 -9.19 3.24 -5.56
C PRO A 38 -10.41 3.07 -6.48
N SER A 39 -10.39 3.71 -7.65
CA SER A 39 -11.45 3.60 -8.65
C SER A 39 -11.57 2.19 -9.27
N SER A 40 -10.45 1.47 -9.32
CA SER A 40 -10.31 0.15 -9.90
C SER A 40 -9.12 -0.60 -9.28
N GLY A 41 -8.99 -1.90 -9.57
CA GLY A 41 -7.79 -2.66 -9.22
C GLY A 41 -6.59 -2.28 -10.08
N PRO A 42 -5.37 -2.66 -9.68
CA PRO A 42 -4.18 -2.39 -10.48
C PRO A 42 -4.27 -3.07 -11.85
N ASP A 43 -3.73 -2.41 -12.89
CA ASP A 43 -3.60 -3.03 -14.20
C ASP A 43 -2.49 -4.11 -14.21
N ILE A 44 -2.23 -4.73 -15.37
CA ILE A 44 -1.21 -5.77 -15.50
C ILE A 44 0.23 -5.26 -15.23
N ALA A 45 0.49 -3.97 -15.44
CA ALA A 45 1.78 -3.37 -15.09
C ALA A 45 1.85 -3.00 -13.60
N GLY A 46 0.71 -2.96 -12.91
CA GLY A 46 0.59 -2.51 -11.53
C GLY A 46 0.29 -1.02 -11.38
N ASN A 47 -0.16 -0.37 -12.46
CA ASN A 47 -0.61 1.02 -12.42
C ASN A 47 -1.96 1.12 -11.72
N LEU A 48 -2.17 2.22 -11.00
CA LEU A 48 -3.45 2.64 -10.45
C LEU A 48 -3.70 4.09 -10.83
N SER A 49 -4.96 4.46 -10.98
CA SER A 49 -5.38 5.84 -11.18
C SER A 49 -6.58 6.17 -10.31
N ASP A 50 -6.78 7.46 -10.09
CA ASP A 50 -7.96 8.02 -9.46
C ASP A 50 -8.25 7.40 -8.08
N ILE A 51 -7.26 7.44 -7.18
CA ILE A 51 -7.43 7.02 -5.79
C ILE A 51 -7.87 8.23 -4.98
N ALA A 52 -9.15 8.28 -4.61
CA ALA A 52 -9.66 9.33 -3.74
C ALA A 52 -9.08 9.18 -2.32
N TYR A 53 -8.77 10.29 -1.65
CA TYR A 53 -8.30 10.31 -0.25
C TYR A 53 -8.71 11.60 0.46
N GLY A 54 -8.81 11.58 1.79
CA GLY A 54 -9.15 12.77 2.57
C GLY A 54 -10.49 13.41 2.18
N GLY A 55 -10.60 14.74 2.34
CA GLY A 55 -11.82 15.49 2.01
C GLY A 55 -12.05 15.71 0.52
N SER A 56 -10.96 15.84 -0.25
CA SER A 56 -11.02 16.15 -1.69
C SER A 56 -9.80 15.64 -2.47
N GLY A 57 -8.90 14.86 -1.89
CA GLY A 57 -7.66 14.47 -2.56
C GLY A 57 -7.88 13.43 -3.66
N ASN A 58 -6.98 13.42 -4.64
CA ASN A 58 -6.92 12.37 -5.65
C ASN A 58 -5.46 12.01 -5.96
N VAL A 59 -5.11 10.72 -5.92
CA VAL A 59 -3.88 10.26 -6.56
C VAL A 59 -4.22 9.92 -8.00
N PHE A 60 -3.88 10.81 -8.93
CA PHE A 60 -4.21 10.66 -10.34
C PHE A 60 -3.51 9.46 -10.96
N GLN A 61 -2.28 9.20 -10.53
CA GLN A 61 -1.51 8.09 -11.05
C GLN A 61 -0.57 7.53 -10.00
N VAL A 62 -0.48 6.21 -9.97
CA VAL A 62 0.64 5.45 -9.40
C VAL A 62 1.15 4.54 -10.51
N ALA A 63 2.43 4.63 -10.84
CA ALA A 63 3.04 3.84 -11.91
C ALA A 63 4.37 3.23 -11.44
N PRO A 64 4.46 1.89 -11.33
CA PRO A 64 5.71 1.23 -11.01
C PRO A 64 6.62 1.07 -12.23
N MET A 65 7.92 1.06 -11.99
CA MET A 65 8.96 0.74 -12.96
C MET A 65 9.98 -0.22 -12.35
N LEU A 66 10.48 -1.14 -13.16
CA LEU A 66 11.46 -2.14 -12.76
C LEU A 66 12.69 -2.06 -13.66
N PHE A 67 13.86 -2.13 -13.05
CA PHE A 67 15.12 -2.38 -13.72
C PHE A 67 15.78 -3.61 -13.11
N ILE A 68 16.34 -4.46 -13.97
CA ILE A 68 17.17 -5.61 -13.59
C ILE A 68 18.39 -5.61 -14.51
N ASN A 69 19.59 -5.65 -13.92
CA ASN A 69 20.81 -5.63 -14.71
C ASN A 69 20.85 -6.82 -15.69
N GLY A 70 21.15 -6.53 -16.95
CA GLY A 70 21.17 -7.52 -18.03
C GLY A 70 19.84 -7.75 -18.75
N LEU A 71 18.73 -7.14 -18.31
CA LEU A 71 17.42 -7.26 -18.97
C LEU A 71 17.00 -6.01 -19.78
N GLY A 72 17.91 -5.07 -19.99
CA GLY A 72 17.66 -3.83 -20.74
C GLY A 72 17.40 -2.62 -19.85
N ALA A 73 16.70 -1.63 -20.40
CA ALA A 73 16.33 -0.41 -19.68
C ALA A 73 15.15 -0.63 -18.72
N ALA A 74 14.97 0.29 -17.77
CA ALA A 74 13.83 0.29 -16.87
C ALA A 74 12.52 0.41 -17.65
N GLY A 75 11.50 -0.33 -17.22
CA GLY A 75 10.19 -0.31 -17.85
C GLY A 75 9.10 -0.82 -16.92
N ALA A 76 7.89 -0.99 -17.46
CA ALA A 76 6.79 -1.60 -16.71
C ALA A 76 7.19 -2.99 -16.19
N PRO A 77 6.95 -3.32 -14.91
CA PRO A 77 7.42 -4.57 -14.31
C PRO A 77 7.00 -5.83 -15.09
N ASN A 78 5.76 -5.89 -15.57
CA ASN A 78 5.26 -7.01 -16.38
C ASN A 78 6.00 -7.17 -17.72
N SER A 79 6.42 -6.06 -18.35
CA SER A 79 7.19 -6.10 -19.59
C SER A 79 8.61 -6.58 -19.37
N VAL A 80 9.28 -6.07 -18.33
CA VAL A 80 10.66 -6.45 -17.97
C VAL A 80 10.73 -7.92 -17.57
N VAL A 81 9.79 -8.36 -16.72
CA VAL A 81 9.70 -9.77 -16.31
C VAL A 81 9.23 -10.67 -17.46
N GLY A 82 8.30 -10.21 -18.30
CA GLY A 82 7.82 -10.96 -19.47
C GLY A 82 8.91 -11.28 -20.49
N GLY A 83 10.00 -10.51 -20.51
CA GLY A 83 11.19 -10.80 -21.32
C GLY A 83 12.06 -11.96 -20.82
N ASN A 84 11.80 -12.51 -19.63
CA ASN A 84 12.58 -13.60 -19.05
C ASN A 84 11.69 -14.64 -18.36
N ALA A 85 11.65 -15.87 -18.89
CA ALA A 85 10.78 -16.94 -18.37
C ALA A 85 11.08 -17.36 -16.93
N ALA A 86 12.30 -17.13 -16.43
CA ALA A 86 12.68 -17.39 -15.05
C ALA A 86 12.12 -16.37 -14.06
N LEU A 87 11.53 -15.26 -14.52
CA LEU A 87 10.91 -14.28 -13.64
C LEU A 87 9.39 -14.40 -13.66
N SER A 88 8.74 -14.00 -12.57
CA SER A 88 7.30 -13.71 -12.55
C SER A 88 7.01 -12.45 -11.75
N TYR A 89 5.91 -11.80 -12.10
CA TYR A 89 5.46 -10.56 -11.50
C TYR A 89 4.01 -10.74 -11.02
N ASP A 90 3.72 -10.22 -9.84
CA ASP A 90 2.39 -10.20 -9.25
C ASP A 90 2.19 -8.87 -8.52
N VAL A 91 0.95 -8.38 -8.51
CA VAL A 91 0.57 -7.16 -7.79
C VAL A 91 -0.71 -7.41 -7.03
N THR A 92 -0.72 -7.04 -5.75
CA THR A 92 -1.92 -7.12 -4.91
C THR A 92 -2.22 -5.79 -4.24
N LEU A 93 -3.51 -5.51 -4.08
CA LEU A 93 -4.03 -4.32 -3.45
C LEU A 93 -4.81 -4.71 -2.20
N SER A 94 -4.61 -3.99 -1.09
CA SER A 94 -5.38 -4.19 0.14
C SER A 94 -5.61 -2.89 0.90
N GLY A 95 -6.69 -2.83 1.68
CA GLY A 95 -7.00 -1.66 2.52
C GLY A 95 -7.84 -0.58 1.83
N GLY A 96 -8.36 -0.84 0.63
CA GLY A 96 -9.35 0.05 0.00
C GLY A 96 -10.58 0.22 0.89
N GLY A 97 -11.08 1.45 1.00
CA GLY A 97 -12.14 1.80 1.94
C GLY A 97 -11.66 2.12 3.35
N THR A 98 -10.35 2.19 3.59
CA THR A 98 -9.75 2.45 4.91
C THR A 98 -8.73 3.58 4.85
N GLY A 99 -8.22 4.02 6.00
CA GLY A 99 -7.20 5.08 6.07
C GLY A 99 -5.77 4.67 5.70
N LEU A 100 -5.58 3.44 5.22
CA LEU A 100 -4.32 2.90 4.72
C LEU A 100 -4.60 1.94 3.55
N LEU A 101 -4.10 2.30 2.37
CA LEU A 101 -4.09 1.46 1.19
C LEU A 101 -2.65 0.97 0.96
N THR A 102 -2.47 -0.33 0.76
CA THR A 102 -1.16 -0.91 0.43
C THR A 102 -1.19 -1.62 -0.91
N ILE A 103 -0.12 -1.43 -1.68
CA ILE A 103 0.10 -2.10 -2.95
C ILE A 103 1.38 -2.92 -2.81
N ASP A 104 1.25 -4.24 -2.90
CA ASP A 104 2.38 -5.16 -2.84
C ASP A 104 2.76 -5.60 -4.26
N TYR A 105 3.95 -5.21 -4.68
CA TYR A 105 4.57 -5.63 -5.92
C TYR A 105 5.55 -6.77 -5.65
N ARG A 106 5.42 -7.89 -6.36
CA ARG A 106 6.27 -9.06 -6.16
C ARG A 106 6.95 -9.46 -7.45
N ILE A 107 8.29 -9.51 -7.41
CA ILE A 107 9.13 -10.04 -8.47
C ILE A 107 9.74 -11.34 -7.94
N THR A 108 9.44 -12.46 -8.58
CA THR A 108 9.91 -13.77 -8.16
C THR A 108 10.89 -14.35 -9.18
N ASN A 109 12.02 -14.84 -8.69
CA ASN A 109 12.93 -15.68 -9.45
C ASN A 109 12.52 -17.15 -9.29
N LYS A 110 12.00 -17.72 -10.37
CA LYS A 110 11.59 -19.12 -10.51
C LYS A 110 12.73 -20.00 -11.07
N SER A 111 13.89 -19.43 -11.38
CA SER A 111 15.06 -20.23 -11.75
C SER A 111 15.52 -21.05 -10.56
N THR A 112 16.07 -22.23 -10.83
CA THR A 112 16.74 -23.07 -9.84
C THR A 112 18.24 -22.84 -9.82
N THR A 113 18.79 -22.08 -10.77
CA THR A 113 20.24 -21.88 -10.94
C THR A 113 20.64 -20.43 -11.06
N ASP A 114 19.82 -19.61 -11.72
CA ASP A 114 20.21 -18.26 -12.12
C ASP A 114 19.83 -17.27 -11.03
N SER A 115 20.69 -16.27 -10.84
CA SER A 115 20.42 -15.13 -9.96
C SER A 115 20.31 -13.85 -10.79
N PHE A 116 19.46 -12.93 -10.34
CA PHE A 116 19.31 -11.61 -10.96
C PHE A 116 19.94 -10.55 -10.07
N ASN A 117 20.68 -9.61 -10.65
CA ASN A 117 21.47 -8.65 -9.89
C ASN A 117 20.97 -7.22 -10.10
N GLN A 118 21.24 -6.37 -9.10
CA GLN A 118 20.99 -4.92 -9.12
C GLN A 118 19.54 -4.57 -9.51
N LEU A 119 18.58 -5.25 -8.87
CA LEU A 119 17.17 -4.92 -9.05
C LEU A 119 16.91 -3.55 -8.47
N ARG A 120 16.17 -2.73 -9.21
CA ARG A 120 15.66 -1.43 -8.76
C ARG A 120 14.19 -1.39 -9.08
N PHE A 121 13.38 -1.25 -8.04
CA PHE A 121 11.95 -1.04 -8.19
C PHE A 121 11.66 0.41 -7.83
N MET A 122 11.06 1.13 -8.76
CA MET A 122 10.74 2.55 -8.63
C MET A 122 9.23 2.73 -8.75
N VAL A 123 8.69 3.71 -8.05
CA VAL A 123 7.29 4.10 -8.15
C VAL A 123 7.24 5.59 -8.43
N PHE A 124 6.55 5.96 -9.51
CA PHE A 124 6.07 7.31 -9.74
C PHE A 124 4.67 7.47 -9.13
N ALA A 125 4.37 8.61 -8.53
CA ALA A 125 2.99 8.99 -8.24
C ALA A 125 2.73 10.48 -8.49
N ASN A 126 1.49 10.80 -8.85
CA ASN A 126 0.96 12.15 -8.92
C ASN A 126 -0.16 12.34 -7.88
N PRO A 127 0.18 12.63 -6.62
CA PRO A 127 -0.78 12.98 -5.59
C PRO A 127 -1.21 14.45 -5.72
N ASP A 128 -2.51 14.67 -5.89
CA ASP A 128 -3.07 16.01 -5.99
C ASP A 128 -4.04 16.22 -4.81
N GLY A 129 -3.62 17.03 -3.86
CA GLY A 129 -4.39 17.31 -2.65
C GLY A 129 -5.55 18.29 -2.86
N GLU A 130 -5.62 18.96 -4.01
CA GLU A 130 -6.68 19.92 -4.32
C GLU A 130 -7.12 19.76 -5.78
N GLN A 131 -8.39 19.40 -6.03
CA GLN A 131 -8.83 19.02 -7.40
C GLN A 131 -9.06 20.18 -8.36
N LEU A 132 -9.09 21.43 -7.88
CA LEU A 132 -9.34 22.59 -8.73
C LEU A 132 -8.05 23.15 -9.34
N ASN A 133 -7.00 23.23 -8.55
CA ASN A 133 -5.73 23.85 -8.91
C ASN A 133 -4.54 22.88 -8.84
N PHE A 134 -4.75 21.67 -8.32
CA PHE A 134 -3.71 20.63 -8.21
C PHE A 134 -2.51 21.14 -7.42
N LEU A 135 -2.75 21.75 -6.25
CA LEU A 135 -1.69 22.35 -5.46
C LEU A 135 -1.49 21.62 -4.13
N ASP A 136 -0.24 21.27 -3.87
CA ASP A 136 0.22 20.53 -2.71
C ASP A 136 1.38 21.23 -2.03
N THR A 137 1.36 21.20 -0.71
CA THR A 137 2.55 21.39 0.12
C THR A 137 3.14 20.03 0.48
N VAL A 138 4.45 19.89 0.34
CA VAL A 138 5.16 18.65 0.58
C VAL A 138 5.98 18.77 1.85
N ALA A 139 5.84 17.78 2.72
CA ALA A 139 6.71 17.55 3.85
C ALA A 139 7.40 16.20 3.69
N GLU A 140 8.57 16.07 4.32
CA GLU A 140 9.40 14.89 4.22
C GLU A 140 9.89 14.47 5.60
N LYS A 141 9.85 13.16 5.86
CA LYS A 141 10.62 12.54 6.93
C LYS A 141 11.52 11.47 6.32
N TRP A 142 12.83 11.61 6.51
CA TRP A 142 13.82 10.74 5.86
C TRP A 142 14.93 10.34 6.83
N ASP A 143 14.56 9.51 7.80
CA ASP A 143 15.47 9.04 8.84
C ASP A 143 16.64 8.23 8.26
N ALA A 144 17.57 7.81 9.12
CA ALA A 144 18.65 6.90 8.73
C ALA A 144 18.06 5.62 8.11
N ALA A 145 18.63 5.18 6.98
CA ALA A 145 18.12 4.00 6.25
C ALA A 145 18.22 2.75 7.12
N VAL A 146 17.13 1.98 7.18
CA VAL A 146 17.18 0.58 7.60
C VAL A 146 16.96 -0.35 6.40
N ALA A 147 17.27 -1.63 6.58
CA ALA A 147 17.08 -2.62 5.53
C ALA A 147 15.61 -2.67 5.12
N GLY A 148 15.36 -2.56 3.81
CA GLY A 148 14.02 -2.57 3.23
C GLY A 148 13.42 -1.19 3.00
N ASP A 149 13.95 -0.13 3.61
CA ASP A 149 13.48 1.23 3.35
C ASP A 149 13.69 1.66 1.89
N PRO A 150 12.92 2.67 1.42
CA PRO A 150 13.26 3.34 0.17
C PRO A 150 14.66 3.97 0.30
N VAL A 151 15.46 3.72 -0.73
CA VAL A 151 16.86 4.14 -0.79
C VAL A 151 17.04 5.51 -1.43
N ARG A 152 16.08 5.95 -2.24
CA ARG A 152 16.08 7.23 -2.96
C ARG A 152 14.66 7.79 -3.04
N ARG A 153 14.57 9.11 -3.20
CA ARG A 153 13.31 9.80 -3.49
C ARG A 153 13.52 10.96 -4.44
N GLU A 154 12.43 11.43 -5.02
CA GLU A 154 12.42 12.64 -5.84
C GLU A 154 11.05 13.29 -5.70
N VAL A 155 11.00 14.62 -5.60
CA VAL A 155 9.75 15.39 -5.62
C VAL A 155 9.95 16.61 -6.47
N HIS A 156 9.07 16.81 -7.44
CA HIS A 156 9.11 17.95 -8.35
C HIS A 156 7.74 18.57 -8.54
N ALA A 157 7.72 19.81 -8.99
CA ALA A 157 6.53 20.35 -9.63
C ALA A 157 6.24 19.56 -10.93
N PHE A 158 4.98 19.22 -11.19
CA PHE A 158 4.55 18.52 -12.40
C PHE A 158 5.00 19.34 -13.61
N PRO A 159 5.86 18.77 -14.47
CA PRO A 159 6.42 19.52 -15.57
C PRO A 159 5.40 19.60 -16.70
N SER A 160 5.35 20.76 -17.38
CA SER A 160 4.67 20.85 -18.67
C SER A 160 5.40 20.07 -19.77
N ASP A 161 6.67 19.68 -19.54
CA ASP A 161 7.48 18.86 -20.44
C ASP A 161 7.46 17.38 -20.01
N PRO A 162 6.90 16.47 -20.83
CA PRO A 162 6.84 15.05 -20.51
C PRO A 162 8.22 14.36 -20.45
N PHE A 163 9.28 14.93 -21.05
CA PHE A 163 10.64 14.37 -20.97
C PHE A 163 11.36 14.74 -19.67
N ASP A 164 10.94 15.85 -19.04
CA ASP A 164 11.34 16.22 -17.68
C ASP A 164 10.40 15.64 -16.63
N ALA A 165 9.51 14.72 -16.99
CA ALA A 165 8.76 13.95 -16.02
C ALA A 165 9.69 12.93 -15.34
N ILE A 166 9.49 12.78 -14.03
CA ILE A 166 10.14 11.79 -13.18
C ILE A 166 10.17 10.40 -13.87
N GLY A 167 9.02 9.93 -14.37
CA GLY A 167 8.93 8.63 -15.07
C GLY A 167 9.80 8.51 -16.34
N ALA A 168 9.91 9.57 -17.14
CA ALA A 168 10.76 9.56 -18.34
C ALA A 168 12.25 9.50 -17.97
N ARG A 169 12.68 10.22 -16.94
CA ARG A 169 14.05 10.15 -16.42
C ARG A 169 14.40 8.76 -15.89
N PHE A 170 13.45 8.01 -15.35
CA PHE A 170 13.70 6.64 -14.87
C PHE A 170 14.09 5.72 -16.02
N ALA A 171 13.37 5.80 -17.14
CA ALA A 171 13.64 4.98 -18.32
C ALA A 171 15.05 5.24 -18.88
N VAL A 172 15.52 6.50 -18.79
CA VAL A 172 16.85 6.89 -19.28
C VAL A 172 17.96 6.50 -18.30
N ASN A 173 17.76 6.76 -17.00
CA ASN A 173 18.82 6.63 -15.99
C ASN A 173 18.85 5.26 -15.31
N ASN A 174 17.80 4.45 -15.47
CA ASN A 174 17.56 3.21 -14.73
C ASN A 174 17.59 3.41 -13.20
N ASN A 175 17.34 4.63 -12.72
CA ASN A 175 17.54 5.04 -11.33
C ASN A 175 16.85 6.37 -11.06
N LEU A 176 16.45 6.60 -9.80
CA LEU A 176 16.12 7.94 -9.30
C LEU A 176 17.37 8.81 -9.21
N THR A 177 17.19 10.10 -9.48
CA THR A 177 18.26 11.09 -9.38
C THR A 177 18.63 11.42 -7.92
N ASP A 178 17.71 11.15 -6.98
CA ASP A 178 17.80 11.43 -5.54
C ASP A 178 18.01 12.92 -5.25
N ALA A 179 16.89 13.65 -5.22
CA ALA A 179 16.87 15.10 -5.07
C ALA A 179 15.95 15.53 -3.91
N ALA A 180 16.32 16.62 -3.25
CA ALA A 180 15.42 17.29 -2.31
C ALA A 180 14.18 17.80 -3.06
N PRO A 181 13.01 17.90 -2.40
CA PRO A 181 11.82 18.47 -3.00
C PRO A 181 12.05 19.88 -3.55
N ASP A 182 11.45 20.18 -4.70
CA ASP A 182 11.47 21.53 -5.27
C ASP A 182 10.95 22.56 -4.27
N ALA A 183 11.62 23.72 -4.19
CA ALA A 183 11.30 24.76 -3.21
C ALA A 183 9.85 25.27 -3.31
N ALA A 184 9.26 25.25 -4.51
CA ALA A 184 7.86 25.62 -4.73
C ALA A 184 6.89 24.69 -3.98
N CYS A 185 7.20 23.39 -3.98
CA CYS A 185 6.39 22.37 -3.31
C CYS A 185 6.54 22.43 -1.77
N LEU A 186 7.58 23.07 -1.26
CA LEU A 186 7.78 23.31 0.18
C LEU A 186 7.11 24.61 0.65
N ALA A 187 6.76 25.52 -0.27
CA ALA A 187 6.18 26.81 0.06
C ALA A 187 4.68 26.69 0.37
N ALA A 188 4.14 27.62 1.14
CA ALA A 188 2.70 27.65 1.47
C ALA A 188 1.78 27.82 0.26
N SER A 189 2.30 28.34 -0.87
CA SER A 189 1.57 28.39 -2.15
C SER A 189 1.41 27.01 -2.80
N GLY A 190 2.25 26.05 -2.41
CA GLY A 190 2.35 24.73 -3.00
C GLY A 190 2.78 24.71 -4.46
N CYS A 191 2.77 23.50 -5.02
CA CYS A 191 2.99 23.17 -6.42
C CYS A 191 2.08 21.98 -6.80
N ASP A 192 1.88 21.74 -8.09
CA ASP A 192 1.39 20.43 -8.56
C ASP A 192 2.50 19.41 -8.35
N ALA A 193 2.38 18.53 -7.35
CA ALA A 193 3.51 17.77 -6.85
C ALA A 193 3.53 16.34 -7.39
N VAL A 194 4.60 15.98 -8.12
CA VAL A 194 4.90 14.59 -8.47
C VAL A 194 6.00 14.02 -7.59
N MET A 195 6.00 12.71 -7.42
CA MET A 195 7.02 12.03 -6.63
C MET A 195 7.55 10.73 -7.25
N GLY A 196 8.75 10.38 -6.82
CA GLY A 196 9.42 9.12 -7.09
C GLY A 196 9.94 8.48 -5.79
N LEU A 197 9.73 7.18 -5.61
CA LEU A 197 10.38 6.37 -4.56
C LEU A 197 11.07 5.15 -5.18
N GLN A 198 12.19 4.71 -4.60
CA GLN A 198 12.92 3.54 -5.09
C GLN A 198 13.43 2.62 -3.99
N TRP A 199 13.37 1.31 -4.28
CA TRP A 199 13.93 0.23 -3.49
C TRP A 199 14.90 -0.59 -4.33
N ASN A 200 15.92 -1.15 -3.70
CA ASN A 200 16.94 -1.95 -4.37
C ASN A 200 17.01 -3.35 -3.75
N ALA A 201 17.23 -4.37 -4.59
CA ALA A 201 17.76 -5.66 -4.17
C ALA A 201 19.08 -5.92 -4.90
N ALA A 202 20.15 -6.16 -4.14
CA ALA A 202 21.47 -6.38 -4.72
C ALA A 202 21.51 -7.65 -5.59
N VAL A 203 20.86 -8.71 -5.10
CA VAL A 203 20.69 -9.99 -5.78
C VAL A 203 19.29 -10.52 -5.46
N LEU A 204 18.72 -11.24 -6.41
CA LEU A 204 17.54 -12.09 -6.25
C LEU A 204 17.95 -13.51 -6.67
N ASN A 205 18.23 -14.36 -5.67
CA ASN A 205 18.72 -15.72 -5.88
C ASN A 205 17.60 -16.64 -6.42
N PRO A 206 17.95 -17.85 -6.88
CA PRO A 206 16.98 -18.90 -7.18
C PRO A 206 15.92 -19.03 -6.10
N ASN A 207 14.65 -19.12 -6.51
CA ASN A 207 13.51 -19.29 -5.62
C ASN A 207 13.36 -18.19 -4.55
N GLU A 208 13.78 -16.96 -4.83
CA GLU A 208 13.49 -15.81 -3.99
C GLU A 208 12.46 -14.88 -4.63
N SER A 209 11.79 -14.10 -3.79
CA SER A 209 10.93 -13.00 -4.21
C SER A 209 11.40 -11.68 -3.61
N PHE A 210 11.56 -10.67 -4.46
CA PHE A 210 11.65 -9.28 -4.05
C PHE A 210 10.25 -8.71 -3.97
N VAL A 211 9.82 -8.38 -2.76
CA VAL A 211 8.49 -7.82 -2.48
C VAL A 211 8.66 -6.37 -2.06
N VAL A 212 7.97 -5.46 -2.73
CA VAL A 212 7.91 -4.03 -2.39
C VAL A 212 6.47 -3.69 -2.03
N ARG A 213 6.28 -3.20 -0.81
CA ARG A 213 5.02 -2.64 -0.32
C ARG A 213 5.07 -1.13 -0.42
N LEU A 214 4.23 -0.56 -1.28
CA LEU A 214 3.89 0.86 -1.24
C LEU A 214 2.69 1.05 -0.30
N ALA A 215 2.74 2.07 0.55
CA ALA A 215 1.69 2.41 1.49
C ALA A 215 1.26 3.86 1.29
N LEU A 216 -0.03 4.04 1.04
CA LEU A 216 -0.71 5.33 0.92
C LEU A 216 -1.63 5.48 2.13
N SER A 217 -1.53 6.58 2.88
CA SER A 217 -2.34 6.80 4.08
C SER A 217 -2.84 8.23 4.16
N ASP A 218 -4.13 8.41 4.40
CA ASP A 218 -4.73 9.72 4.72
C ASP A 218 -4.95 9.92 6.22
N THR A 219 -4.44 9.00 7.04
CA THR A 219 -4.42 9.08 8.51
C THR A 219 -3.02 9.31 9.08
N GLY A 220 -2.03 9.54 8.21
CA GLY A 220 -0.64 9.76 8.60
C GLY A 220 0.14 8.49 8.96
N GLN A 221 -0.40 7.30 8.66
CA GLN A 221 0.31 6.05 8.90
C GLN A 221 1.47 5.90 7.90
N ALA A 222 2.62 5.42 8.39
CA ALA A 222 3.77 5.08 7.57
C ALA A 222 4.29 3.69 7.92
N VAL A 223 4.76 2.94 6.92
CA VAL A 223 5.30 1.59 7.10
C VAL A 223 6.83 1.56 7.20
N SER A 224 7.47 2.73 7.13
CA SER A 224 8.92 2.91 7.31
C SER A 224 9.22 4.29 7.91
N GLY A 225 10.47 4.49 8.35
CA GLY A 225 10.96 5.80 8.85
C GLY A 225 11.23 6.82 7.74
N ARG A 226 10.93 6.48 6.49
CA ARG A 226 11.21 7.26 5.29
C ARG A 226 9.96 7.41 4.45
N PHE A 227 9.37 8.61 4.46
CA PHE A 227 8.11 8.89 3.80
C PHE A 227 7.99 10.35 3.37
N LEU A 228 7.06 10.56 2.45
CA LEU A 228 6.64 11.87 1.95
C LEU A 228 5.21 12.14 2.39
N THR A 229 4.88 13.40 2.63
CA THR A 229 3.53 13.83 2.95
C THR A 229 3.12 14.96 2.00
N PHE A 230 1.95 14.84 1.39
CA PHE A 230 1.37 15.79 0.45
C PHE A 230 0.09 16.34 1.08
N ALA A 231 0.00 17.64 1.26
CA ALA A 231 -1.17 18.29 1.84
C ALA A 231 -1.73 19.33 0.87
N GLY A 232 -3.01 19.19 0.53
CA GLY A 232 -3.69 20.05 -0.42
C GLY A 232 -3.75 21.50 0.06
N VAL A 233 -3.32 22.43 -0.78
CA VAL A 233 -3.32 23.86 -0.45
C VAL A 233 -4.75 24.37 -0.35
N GLY A 234 -5.14 24.82 0.84
CA GLY A 234 -6.50 25.32 1.09
C GLY A 234 -7.56 24.22 1.18
N ALA A 235 -7.18 22.94 1.09
CA ALA A 235 -8.06 21.80 1.26
C ALA A 235 -7.97 21.26 2.70
N VAL A 236 -9.07 21.35 3.46
CA VAL A 236 -9.14 20.83 4.83
C VAL A 236 -9.20 19.29 4.78
N ASP A 237 -8.46 18.64 5.69
CA ASP A 237 -8.41 17.18 5.83
C ASP A 237 -7.99 16.43 4.56
N THR A 238 -7.20 17.07 3.69
CA THR A 238 -6.62 16.44 2.51
C THR A 238 -5.11 16.34 2.67
N THR A 239 -4.66 15.25 3.27
CA THR A 239 -3.25 14.95 3.44
C THR A 239 -3.00 13.49 3.13
N LEU A 240 -2.01 13.22 2.27
CA LEU A 240 -1.57 11.88 1.90
C LEU A 240 -0.15 11.65 2.41
N THR A 241 0.05 10.58 3.16
CA THR A 241 1.37 10.07 3.52
C THR A 241 1.70 8.88 2.64
N VAL A 242 2.85 8.96 1.97
CA VAL A 242 3.36 7.93 1.06
C VAL A 242 4.65 7.37 1.62
N SER A 243 4.66 6.07 1.89
CA SER A 243 5.79 5.34 2.46
C SER A 243 5.91 3.97 1.79
N GLY A 244 6.96 3.22 2.11
CA GLY A 244 7.03 1.84 1.68
C GLY A 244 8.19 1.08 2.29
N PHE A 245 8.17 -0.22 2.06
CA PHE A 245 9.14 -1.17 2.59
C PHE A 245 9.35 -2.31 1.59
N SER A 246 10.54 -2.86 1.54
CA SER A 246 10.89 -3.96 0.67
C SER A 246 11.59 -5.08 1.42
N GLN A 247 11.43 -6.30 0.93
CA GLN A 247 12.12 -7.48 1.47
C GLN A 247 12.39 -8.50 0.37
N VAL A 248 13.48 -9.25 0.56
CA VAL A 248 13.75 -10.45 -0.23
C VAL A 248 13.42 -11.64 0.65
N THR A 249 12.54 -12.52 0.17
CA THR A 249 12.08 -13.70 0.91
C THR A 249 12.21 -14.94 0.05
N ALA A 250 12.67 -16.04 0.62
CA ALA A 250 12.61 -17.34 -0.04
C ALA A 250 11.15 -17.69 -0.35
N VAL A 251 10.90 -18.15 -1.57
CA VAL A 251 9.65 -18.80 -1.97
C VAL A 251 9.66 -20.16 -1.33
N PRO A 252 8.67 -20.51 -0.48
CA PRO A 252 8.57 -21.86 0.03
C PRO A 252 8.39 -22.81 -1.15
N GLU A 253 9.44 -23.55 -1.52
CA GLU A 253 9.25 -24.69 -2.38
C GLU A 253 8.32 -25.65 -1.63
N PRO A 254 7.26 -26.19 -2.25
CA PRO A 254 6.54 -27.31 -1.66
C PRO A 254 7.58 -28.41 -1.50
N SER A 255 8.04 -28.60 -0.25
CA SER A 255 9.22 -29.39 0.08
C SER A 255 9.15 -30.71 -0.66
N THR A 256 9.92 -30.83 -1.74
CA THR A 256 9.82 -31.96 -2.66
C THR A 256 10.15 -33.25 -1.91
N TRP A 257 11.03 -33.14 -0.90
CA TRP A 257 11.32 -34.19 0.06
C TRP A 257 10.10 -34.55 0.92
N ALA A 258 9.28 -33.61 1.39
CA ALA A 258 8.08 -33.94 2.17
C ALA A 258 6.99 -34.56 1.28
N LEU A 259 6.85 -34.11 0.03
CA LEU A 259 5.95 -34.75 -0.95
C LEU A 259 6.44 -36.16 -1.32
N CYS A 260 7.74 -36.34 -1.50
CA CYS A 260 8.34 -37.65 -1.75
C CYS A 260 8.18 -38.58 -0.54
N LEU A 261 8.44 -38.10 0.68
CA LEU A 261 8.23 -38.85 1.92
C LEU A 261 6.76 -39.19 2.14
N ALA A 262 5.84 -38.25 1.86
CA ALA A 262 4.41 -38.51 1.92
C ALA A 262 3.99 -39.58 0.89
N GLY A 263 4.54 -39.51 -0.33
CA GLY A 263 4.34 -40.54 -1.36
C GLY A 263 4.87 -41.91 -0.94
N LEU A 264 6.08 -41.98 -0.39
CA LEU A 264 6.68 -43.22 0.12
C LEU A 264 5.89 -43.79 1.30
N ALA A 265 5.44 -42.93 2.23
CA ALA A 265 4.60 -43.34 3.35
C ALA A 265 3.25 -43.91 2.86
N ALA A 266 2.63 -43.29 1.85
CA ALA A 266 1.42 -43.79 1.23
C ALA A 266 1.64 -45.18 0.58
N VAL A 267 2.72 -45.35 -0.18
CA VAL A 267 3.08 -46.65 -0.80
C VAL A 267 3.35 -47.73 0.26
N ALA A 268 4.10 -47.40 1.31
CA ALA A 268 4.39 -48.32 2.41
C ALA A 268 3.11 -48.76 3.15
N SER A 269 2.14 -47.86 3.31
CA SER A 269 0.84 -48.17 3.94
C SER A 269 0.01 -49.15 3.09
N LEU A 270 0.00 -48.97 1.77
CA LEU A 270 -0.69 -49.85 0.83
C LEU A 270 -0.03 -51.23 0.74
N ALA A 271 1.31 -51.28 0.76
CA ALA A 271 2.07 -52.53 0.79
C ALA A 271 1.79 -53.34 2.06
N ARG A 272 1.74 -52.69 3.24
CA ARG A 272 1.36 -53.37 4.50
C ARG A 272 -0.03 -53.98 4.43
N ARG A 273 -1.03 -53.24 3.91
CA ARG A 273 -2.42 -53.75 3.78
C ARG A 273 -2.53 -54.99 2.89
N ARG A 274 -1.75 -55.07 1.81
CA ARG A 274 -1.71 -56.27 0.95
C ARG A 274 -1.09 -57.48 1.66
N SER A 275 -0.05 -57.26 2.45
CA SER A 275 0.63 -58.35 3.16
C SER A 275 -0.21 -58.99 4.26
N THR A 276 -1.06 -58.23 4.96
CA THR A 276 -2.00 -58.77 5.94
C THR A 276 -3.08 -59.64 5.29
N LEU A 277 -3.66 -59.18 4.16
CA LEU A 277 -4.69 -59.94 3.45
C LEU A 277 -4.19 -61.26 2.84
N GLN A 278 -2.90 -61.36 2.51
CA GLN A 278 -2.31 -62.62 2.01
C GLN A 278 -1.94 -63.61 3.11
N ARG A 279 -1.84 -63.21 4.38
CA ARG A 279 -1.57 -64.12 5.52
C ARG A 279 -2.82 -64.82 6.05
N GLU A 280 -4.01 -64.37 5.67
CA GLU A 280 -5.30 -64.95 6.07
C GLU A 280 -5.88 -65.92 5.01
N ARG A 281 -5.11 -66.22 3.96
CA ARG A 281 -5.39 -67.29 2.98
C ARG A 281 -4.39 -68.42 3.14
#